data_AF-A0AB34X132-F1
#
_entry.id   AF-A0AB34X132-F1
#
_cell.length_a   1.000
_cell.length_b   1.000
_cell.length_c   1.000
_cell.angle_alpha   90.00
_cell.angle_beta   90.00
_cell.angle_gamma   90.00
#
_symmetry.space_group_name_H-M   'P 1'
#
loop_
_entity.id
_entity.type
_entity.pdbx_description
1 polymer ?
#
loop_
_entity_poly.entity_id
_entity_poly.type
_entity_poly.pdbx_seq_one_letter_code
_entity_poly.pdbx_strand_id
1 'polypeptide(L)'
;MEEQTDFPIVMRGYDRVQVDLQIQTLNNQITELQQKLDTVDQRNVDLGEQLAEAQKQLRSSDRSSYTGIGARIEQLLRSAEEQSTAVINKANAEAEQLMEKTRKNAQDMSERAEAEAASLISEARREAEERTTTAATESETVLTNAQHRADELVAAAEREASSLRAETNTQVSDLKATVDRETELQRAQAEKDYVEMRVKAEQEASQLRNDATAEAQALRESSLSEATKTREEAKEQAEKTLADARTQSESILKEARESADTIRAEIQQMRQEAETEIAAARAAAREADAQAHEQSRSETSAMVAAAKAQVADAEKHLGETLQRAERLLTDTDAVVRRRQEDARRAAEATIAAAEGEAEQVREAARIEAQAERAAAQRTVERLERQRESIAAYLEEMRGLLGSETATGLEGLTPMQQLPAVLAQATEEVESEQPAPVEPPVSPVTPDEESAATDLFTSEEQ
;
A
#
# COMPACT_ATOMS: atom_id res chain seq x y z
N MET A 1 -143.60 -197.38 55.22
CA MET A 1 -144.49 -198.55 55.17
C MET A 1 -144.18 -199.29 53.90
N GLU A 2 -144.17 -200.63 53.98
CA GLU A 2 -143.96 -201.59 52.89
C GLU A 2 -142.57 -201.55 52.22
N GLU A 3 -141.90 -202.70 52.24
CA GLU A 3 -140.51 -202.86 51.81
C GLU A 3 -140.45 -203.49 50.42
N GLN A 4 -140.24 -202.69 49.37
CA GLN A 4 -139.87 -203.22 48.06
C GLN A 4 -138.42 -203.69 48.08
N THR A 5 -138.22 -204.98 48.37
CA THR A 5 -136.93 -205.68 48.31
C THR A 5 -137.01 -206.87 47.35
N ASP A 6 -137.38 -206.56 46.09
CA ASP A 6 -137.28 -207.51 44.96
C ASP A 6 -135.80 -207.81 44.65
N PHE A 7 -135.19 -208.68 45.45
CA PHE A 7 -133.89 -209.28 45.17
C PHE A 7 -134.08 -210.61 44.43
N PRO A 8 -133.90 -210.68 43.09
CA PRO A 8 -134.09 -211.91 42.34
C PRO A 8 -133.05 -212.96 42.74
N ILE A 9 -133.53 -214.10 43.27
CA ILE A 9 -132.70 -215.19 43.75
C ILE A 9 -132.28 -216.09 42.59
N VAL A 10 -130.97 -216.29 42.43
CA VAL A 10 -130.39 -217.26 41.47
C VAL A 10 -129.89 -218.49 42.25
N MET A 11 -129.78 -219.65 41.59
CA MET A 11 -129.68 -220.99 42.22
C MET A 11 -128.58 -221.25 43.27
N ARG A 12 -127.69 -220.29 43.58
CA ARG A 12 -126.88 -220.34 44.80
C ARG A 12 -126.48 -218.98 45.40
N GLY A 13 -127.34 -217.96 45.32
CA GLY A 13 -127.15 -216.70 46.05
C GLY A 13 -128.05 -215.55 45.61
N TYR A 14 -128.00 -214.45 46.38
CA TYR A 14 -128.44 -213.13 45.95
C TYR A 14 -127.40 -212.53 44.99
N ASP A 15 -127.83 -211.73 44.00
CA ASP A 15 -126.88 -210.94 43.22
C ASP A 15 -126.27 -209.84 44.08
N ARG A 16 -124.97 -209.99 44.38
CA ARG A 16 -124.20 -209.06 45.19
C ARG A 16 -124.18 -207.65 44.60
N VAL A 17 -124.25 -207.49 43.29
CA VAL A 17 -124.15 -206.16 42.64
C VAL A 17 -125.37 -205.29 42.99
N GLN A 18 -126.57 -205.87 43.05
CA GLN A 18 -127.76 -205.12 43.47
C GLN A 18 -127.84 -204.94 44.99
N VAL A 19 -127.45 -205.95 45.78
CA VAL A 19 -127.45 -205.85 47.25
C VAL A 19 -126.44 -204.81 47.74
N ASP A 20 -125.21 -204.81 47.21
CA ASP A 20 -124.17 -203.85 47.60
C ASP A 20 -124.55 -202.40 47.21
N LEU A 21 -125.23 -202.20 46.06
CA LEU A 21 -125.76 -200.89 45.64
C LEU A 21 -126.87 -200.38 46.57
N GLN A 22 -127.81 -201.24 46.97
CA GLN A 22 -128.90 -200.87 47.86
C GLN A 22 -128.40 -200.60 49.28
N ILE A 23 -127.41 -201.37 49.75
CA ILE A 23 -126.74 -201.15 51.04
C ILE A 23 -125.93 -199.83 51.02
N GLN A 24 -125.23 -199.50 49.93
CA GLN A 24 -124.61 -198.17 49.80
C GLN A 24 -125.65 -197.04 49.87
N THR A 25 -126.78 -197.19 49.17
CA THR A 25 -127.84 -196.17 49.14
C THR A 25 -128.43 -195.94 50.53
N LEU A 26 -128.73 -196.99 51.28
CA LEU A 26 -129.25 -196.90 52.65
C LEU A 26 -128.21 -196.34 53.64
N ASN A 27 -126.95 -196.76 53.57
CA ASN A 27 -125.90 -196.23 54.45
C ASN A 27 -125.65 -194.73 54.22
N ASN A 28 -125.70 -194.27 52.97
CA ASN A 28 -125.61 -192.85 52.64
C ASN A 28 -126.78 -192.06 53.27
N GLN A 29 -128.02 -192.56 53.14
CA GLN A 29 -129.21 -191.93 53.73
C GLN A 29 -129.16 -191.88 55.27
N ILE A 30 -128.70 -192.96 55.94
CA ILE A 30 -128.54 -192.98 57.39
C ILE A 30 -127.49 -191.94 57.83
N THR A 31 -126.35 -191.87 57.13
CA THR A 31 -125.27 -190.91 57.43
C THR A 31 -125.74 -189.46 57.25
N GLU A 32 -126.50 -189.17 56.19
CA GLU A 32 -127.08 -187.86 55.92
C GLU A 32 -128.10 -187.44 56.99
N LEU A 33 -128.94 -188.38 57.47
CA LEU A 33 -129.91 -188.12 58.53
C LEU A 33 -129.25 -187.89 59.90
N GLN A 34 -128.15 -188.60 60.21
CA GLN A 34 -127.38 -188.38 61.44
C GLN A 34 -126.73 -186.98 61.45
N GLN A 35 -126.08 -186.58 60.35
CA GLN A 35 -125.51 -185.23 60.22
C GLN A 35 -126.57 -184.12 60.33
N LYS A 36 -127.80 -184.37 59.85
CA LYS A 36 -128.94 -183.46 59.99
C LYS A 36 -129.49 -183.38 61.42
N LEU A 37 -129.33 -184.42 62.23
CA LEU A 37 -129.72 -184.39 63.65
C LEU A 37 -128.70 -183.59 64.47
N ASP A 38 -127.41 -183.93 64.35
CA ASP A 38 -126.31 -183.24 65.06
C ASP A 38 -126.31 -181.72 64.80
N THR A 39 -126.55 -181.30 63.55
CA THR A 39 -126.61 -179.88 63.18
C THR A 39 -127.89 -179.15 63.62
N VAL A 40 -128.94 -179.88 64.01
CA VAL A 40 -130.14 -179.30 64.66
C VAL A 40 -129.94 -179.19 66.17
N ASP A 41 -129.36 -180.20 66.82
CA ASP A 41 -129.15 -180.18 68.26
C ASP A 41 -128.08 -179.17 68.69
N GLN A 42 -126.97 -179.03 67.94
CA GLN A 42 -126.02 -177.92 68.14
C GLN A 42 -126.72 -176.55 68.09
N ARG A 43 -127.65 -176.37 67.14
CA ARG A 43 -128.36 -175.10 66.92
C ARG A 43 -129.39 -174.80 68.01
N ASN A 44 -129.96 -175.83 68.64
CA ASN A 44 -130.80 -175.67 69.84
C ASN A 44 -129.97 -175.23 71.06
N VAL A 45 -128.74 -175.73 71.21
CA VAL A 45 -127.81 -175.29 72.27
C VAL A 45 -127.43 -173.82 72.08
N ASP A 46 -127.00 -173.44 70.87
CA ASP A 46 -126.65 -172.05 70.53
C ASP A 46 -127.79 -171.07 70.84
N LEU A 47 -129.03 -171.42 70.48
CA LEU A 47 -130.21 -170.60 70.74
C LEU A 47 -130.57 -170.52 72.23
N GLY A 48 -130.33 -171.59 72.99
CA GLY A 48 -130.50 -171.61 74.44
C GLY A 48 -129.53 -170.67 75.16
N GLU A 49 -128.25 -170.68 74.75
CA GLU A 49 -127.22 -169.79 75.31
C GLU A 49 -127.49 -168.32 74.96
N GLN A 50 -127.88 -168.03 73.71
CA GLN A 50 -128.29 -166.68 73.29
C GLN A 50 -129.48 -166.14 74.10
N LEU A 51 -130.48 -166.97 74.42
CA LEU A 51 -131.60 -166.58 75.27
C LEU A 51 -131.19 -166.29 76.72
N ALA A 52 -130.28 -167.09 77.28
CA ALA A 52 -129.76 -166.87 78.63
C ALA A 52 -128.96 -165.55 78.73
N GLU A 53 -128.10 -165.28 77.75
CA GLU A 53 -127.30 -164.05 77.72
C GLU A 53 -128.17 -162.80 77.48
N ALA A 54 -129.20 -162.89 76.62
CA ALA A 54 -130.16 -161.80 76.43
C ALA A 54 -130.94 -161.45 77.71
N GLN A 55 -131.39 -162.44 78.48
CA GLN A 55 -132.05 -162.21 79.78
C GLN A 55 -131.10 -161.59 80.82
N LYS A 56 -129.82 -161.96 80.78
CA LYS A 56 -128.76 -161.40 81.63
C LYS A 56 -128.48 -159.93 81.29
N GLN A 57 -128.38 -159.59 80.00
CA GLN A 57 -128.23 -158.21 79.53
C GLN A 57 -129.41 -157.31 79.93
N LEU A 58 -130.65 -157.79 79.82
CA LEU A 58 -131.83 -157.00 80.19
C LEU A 58 -131.83 -156.63 81.70
N ARG A 59 -131.41 -157.57 82.56
CA ARG A 59 -131.29 -157.33 84.01
C ARG A 59 -130.15 -156.37 84.41
N SER A 60 -129.10 -156.23 83.59
CA SER A 60 -128.10 -155.18 83.79
C SER A 60 -128.60 -153.79 83.40
N SER A 61 -129.43 -153.67 82.35
CA SER A 61 -129.93 -152.39 81.86
C SER A 61 -130.78 -151.63 82.89
N ASP A 62 -131.77 -152.30 83.51
CA ASP A 62 -132.66 -151.65 84.50
C ASP A 62 -131.91 -151.14 85.74
N ARG A 63 -130.82 -151.80 86.13
CA ARG A 63 -129.96 -151.34 87.26
C ARG A 63 -129.00 -150.22 86.87
N SER A 64 -128.75 -149.99 85.58
CA SER A 64 -127.81 -148.96 85.11
C SER A 64 -128.44 -147.57 84.92
N SER A 65 -129.77 -147.48 84.83
CA SER A 65 -130.42 -146.28 84.26
C SER A 65 -130.41 -145.05 85.17
N TYR A 66 -130.52 -145.22 86.49
CA TYR A 66 -130.68 -144.08 87.42
C TYR A 66 -129.37 -143.52 88.00
N THR A 67 -128.26 -144.26 87.95
CA THR A 67 -126.93 -143.79 88.41
C THR A 67 -125.98 -143.50 87.25
N GLY A 68 -126.17 -144.12 86.09
CA GLY A 68 -125.29 -143.95 84.93
C GLY A 68 -125.33 -142.57 84.29
N ILE A 69 -126.44 -141.82 84.38
CA ILE A 69 -126.61 -140.54 83.67
C ILE A 69 -125.63 -139.47 84.18
N GLY A 70 -125.46 -139.35 85.51
CA GLY A 70 -124.51 -138.39 86.09
C GLY A 70 -123.07 -138.71 85.68
N ALA A 71 -122.64 -139.96 85.84
CA ALA A 71 -121.33 -140.43 85.42
C ALA A 71 -121.09 -140.26 83.91
N ARG A 72 -122.13 -140.40 83.07
CA ARG A 72 -122.03 -140.21 81.62
C ARG A 72 -121.97 -138.74 81.20
N ILE A 73 -122.58 -137.83 81.96
CA ILE A 73 -122.43 -136.38 81.77
C ILE A 73 -121.04 -135.92 82.24
N GLU A 74 -120.55 -136.42 83.38
CA GLU A 74 -119.18 -136.16 83.84
C GLU A 74 -118.15 -136.72 82.85
N GLN A 75 -118.34 -137.95 82.35
CA GLN A 75 -117.50 -138.54 81.31
C GLN A 75 -117.58 -137.77 79.99
N LEU A 76 -118.74 -137.23 79.59
CA LEU A 76 -118.88 -136.44 78.37
C LEU A 76 -118.26 -135.06 78.52
N LEU A 77 -118.42 -134.38 79.67
CA LEU A 77 -117.74 -133.11 79.96
C LEU A 77 -116.23 -133.30 80.03
N ARG A 78 -115.74 -134.34 80.72
CA ARG A 78 -114.32 -134.69 80.77
C ARG A 78 -113.78 -135.06 79.39
N SER A 79 -114.53 -135.83 78.60
CA SER A 79 -114.15 -136.15 77.21
C SER A 79 -114.19 -134.92 76.30
N ALA A 80 -115.06 -133.95 76.55
CA ALA A 80 -115.13 -132.70 75.79
C ALA A 80 -114.03 -131.71 76.22
N GLU A 81 -113.63 -131.71 77.50
CA GLU A 81 -112.49 -130.97 78.03
C GLU A 81 -111.17 -131.57 77.55
N GLU A 82 -111.04 -132.90 77.55
CA GLU A 82 -109.89 -133.63 77.01
C GLU A 82 -109.80 -133.49 75.48
N GLN A 83 -110.93 -133.49 74.75
CA GLN A 83 -110.96 -133.15 73.32
C GLN A 83 -110.68 -131.67 73.06
N SER A 84 -111.21 -130.75 73.87
CA SER A 84 -110.96 -129.31 73.72
C SER A 84 -109.51 -128.96 73.98
N THR A 85 -108.92 -129.47 75.07
CA THR A 85 -107.49 -129.32 75.35
C THR A 85 -106.62 -130.03 74.31
N ALA A 86 -107.00 -131.21 73.80
CA ALA A 86 -106.30 -131.84 72.67
C ALA A 86 -106.38 -131.01 71.38
N VAL A 87 -107.53 -130.41 71.06
CA VAL A 87 -107.70 -129.53 69.90
C VAL A 87 -106.94 -128.21 70.06
N ILE A 88 -106.94 -127.61 71.25
CA ILE A 88 -106.16 -126.39 71.57
C ILE A 88 -104.66 -126.70 71.51
N ASN A 89 -104.20 -127.80 72.12
CA ASN A 89 -102.79 -128.20 72.07
C ASN A 89 -102.35 -128.53 70.63
N LYS A 90 -103.21 -129.18 69.84
CA LYS A 90 -102.98 -129.42 68.41
C LYS A 90 -102.91 -128.10 67.62
N ALA A 91 -103.87 -127.19 67.80
CA ALA A 91 -103.91 -125.90 67.11
C ALA A 91 -102.73 -125.01 67.49
N ASN A 92 -102.30 -125.04 68.75
CA ASN A 92 -101.08 -124.37 69.21
C ASN A 92 -99.83 -124.98 68.56
N ALA A 93 -99.70 -126.31 68.53
CA ALA A 93 -98.57 -126.97 67.86
C ALA A 93 -98.55 -126.72 66.33
N GLU A 94 -99.70 -126.71 65.66
CA GLU A 94 -99.84 -126.36 64.24
C GLU A 94 -99.51 -124.87 64.01
N ALA A 95 -99.89 -123.97 64.92
CA ALA A 95 -99.55 -122.55 64.86
C ALA A 95 -98.05 -122.30 65.14
N GLU A 96 -97.44 -123.02 66.08
CA GLU A 96 -96.00 -122.97 66.36
C GLU A 96 -95.19 -123.46 65.16
N GLN A 97 -95.56 -124.61 64.58
CA GLN A 97 -94.95 -125.13 63.34
C GLN A 97 -95.13 -124.16 62.16
N LEU A 98 -96.31 -123.53 62.04
CA LEU A 98 -96.54 -122.52 61.00
C LEU A 98 -95.70 -121.26 61.25
N MET A 99 -95.54 -120.80 62.50
CA MET A 99 -94.68 -119.67 62.84
C MET A 99 -93.20 -119.99 62.63
N GLU A 100 -92.73 -121.18 63.00
CA GLU A 100 -91.36 -121.63 62.75
C GLU A 100 -91.07 -121.69 61.25
N LYS A 101 -91.96 -122.33 60.47
CA LYS A 101 -91.87 -122.38 59.01
C LYS A 101 -91.92 -120.98 58.39
N THR A 102 -92.74 -120.07 58.90
CA THR A 102 -92.86 -118.70 58.37
C THR A 102 -91.63 -117.86 58.72
N ARG A 103 -91.10 -117.98 59.95
CA ARG A 103 -89.83 -117.35 60.36
C ARG A 103 -88.67 -117.86 59.50
N LYS A 104 -88.58 -119.18 59.30
CA LYS A 104 -87.58 -119.77 58.42
C LYS A 104 -87.72 -119.27 56.98
N ASN A 105 -88.92 -119.32 56.40
CA ASN A 105 -89.16 -118.80 55.04
C ASN A 105 -88.78 -117.31 54.90
N ALA A 106 -89.03 -116.50 55.94
CA ALA A 106 -88.64 -115.09 55.96
C ALA A 106 -87.12 -114.90 56.09
N GLN A 107 -86.45 -115.74 56.89
CA GLN A 107 -84.99 -115.77 57.00
C GLN A 107 -84.34 -116.22 55.67
N ASP A 108 -84.75 -117.37 55.13
CA ASP A 108 -84.35 -117.90 53.82
C ASP A 108 -84.54 -116.85 52.69
N MET A 109 -85.57 -115.98 52.81
CA MET A 109 -85.83 -114.88 51.87
C MET A 109 -84.93 -113.67 52.11
N SER A 110 -84.67 -113.29 53.36
CA SER A 110 -83.75 -112.20 53.72
C SER A 110 -82.31 -112.55 53.29
N GLU A 111 -81.84 -113.75 53.63
CA GLU A 111 -80.50 -114.24 53.27
C GLU A 111 -80.29 -114.26 51.74
N ARG A 112 -81.33 -114.60 50.96
CA ARG A 112 -81.28 -114.51 49.48
C ARG A 112 -81.28 -113.07 48.99
N ALA A 113 -82.16 -112.21 49.50
CA ALA A 113 -82.21 -110.80 49.11
C ALA A 113 -80.92 -110.04 49.46
N GLU A 114 -80.30 -110.38 50.60
CA GLU A 114 -79.00 -109.85 51.04
C GLU A 114 -77.86 -110.37 50.15
N ALA A 115 -77.86 -111.66 49.78
CA ALA A 115 -76.88 -112.22 48.85
C ALA A 115 -77.02 -111.65 47.42
N GLU A 116 -78.25 -111.49 46.91
CA GLU A 116 -78.54 -110.86 45.63
C GLU A 116 -78.12 -109.38 45.64
N ALA A 117 -78.45 -108.62 46.69
CA ALA A 117 -78.02 -107.23 46.84
C ALA A 117 -76.49 -107.10 46.96
N ALA A 118 -75.83 -107.99 47.70
CA ALA A 118 -74.37 -108.02 47.78
C ALA A 118 -73.71 -108.33 46.43
N SER A 119 -74.28 -109.27 45.66
CA SER A 119 -73.83 -109.58 44.31
C SER A 119 -73.98 -108.38 43.37
N LEU A 120 -75.15 -107.73 43.36
CA LEU A 120 -75.43 -106.54 42.55
C LEU A 120 -74.51 -105.36 42.91
N ILE A 121 -74.24 -105.14 44.21
CA ILE A 121 -73.30 -104.11 44.67
C ILE A 121 -71.86 -104.45 44.25
N SER A 122 -71.47 -105.72 44.31
CA SER A 122 -70.14 -106.15 43.87
C SER A 122 -69.96 -106.01 42.36
N GLU A 123 -70.98 -106.33 41.56
CA GLU A 123 -70.96 -106.18 40.12
C GLU A 123 -70.97 -104.71 39.69
N ALA A 124 -71.83 -103.88 40.27
CA ALA A 124 -71.87 -102.44 40.00
C ALA A 124 -70.56 -101.72 40.40
N ARG A 125 -69.88 -102.19 41.47
CA ARG A 125 -68.54 -101.71 41.83
C ARG A 125 -67.50 -102.11 40.79
N ARG A 126 -67.49 -103.39 40.38
CA ARG A 126 -66.58 -103.89 39.33
C ARG A 126 -66.76 -103.12 38.02
N GLU A 127 -68.01 -102.89 37.60
CA GLU A 127 -68.31 -102.12 36.40
C GLU A 127 -67.89 -100.64 36.53
N ALA A 128 -68.08 -100.02 37.69
CA ALA A 128 -67.61 -98.65 37.92
C ALA A 128 -66.07 -98.56 37.89
N GLU A 129 -65.36 -99.54 38.46
CA GLU A 129 -63.89 -99.63 38.43
C GLU A 129 -63.36 -99.89 37.00
N GLU A 130 -64.02 -100.77 36.24
CA GLU A 130 -63.71 -101.06 34.83
C GLU A 130 -63.92 -99.82 33.94
N ARG A 131 -65.05 -99.12 34.10
CA ARG A 131 -65.36 -97.87 33.37
C ARG A 131 -64.40 -96.73 33.74
N THR A 132 -64.07 -96.56 35.02
CA THR A 132 -63.14 -95.48 35.45
C THR A 132 -61.70 -95.76 35.05
N THR A 133 -61.25 -97.01 35.10
CA THR A 133 -59.94 -97.42 34.57
C THR A 133 -59.86 -97.19 33.07
N THR A 134 -60.89 -97.60 32.31
CA THR A 134 -60.95 -97.37 30.85
C THR A 134 -60.87 -95.89 30.53
N ALA A 135 -61.76 -95.07 31.11
CA ALA A 135 -61.78 -93.62 30.89
C ALA A 135 -60.46 -92.92 31.30
N ALA A 136 -59.77 -93.41 32.34
CA ALA A 136 -58.45 -92.91 32.71
C ALA A 136 -57.39 -93.22 31.63
N THR A 137 -57.32 -94.47 31.15
CA THR A 137 -56.37 -94.87 30.10
C THR A 137 -56.65 -94.19 28.75
N GLU A 138 -57.92 -93.98 28.39
CA GLU A 138 -58.32 -93.19 27.22
C GLU A 138 -57.88 -91.73 27.37
N SER A 139 -58.12 -91.12 28.54
CA SER A 139 -57.72 -89.73 28.82
C SER A 139 -56.21 -89.54 28.79
N GLU A 140 -55.44 -90.46 29.38
CA GLU A 140 -53.97 -90.45 29.35
C GLU A 140 -53.44 -90.61 27.92
N THR A 141 -54.04 -91.50 27.13
CA THR A 141 -53.71 -91.70 25.72
C THR A 141 -54.00 -90.43 24.90
N VAL A 142 -55.16 -89.80 25.10
CA VAL A 142 -55.52 -88.54 24.41
C VAL A 142 -54.60 -87.39 24.81
N LEU A 143 -54.25 -87.25 26.10
CA LEU A 143 -53.32 -86.23 26.59
C LEU A 143 -51.91 -86.43 26.01
N THR A 144 -51.40 -87.67 26.02
CA THR A 144 -50.08 -88.01 25.48
C THR A 144 -49.99 -87.73 23.97
N ASN A 145 -51.03 -88.12 23.21
CA ASN A 145 -51.12 -87.83 21.78
C ASN A 145 -51.24 -86.31 21.51
N ALA A 146 -51.96 -85.56 22.33
CA ALA A 146 -52.07 -84.10 22.21
C ALA A 146 -50.75 -83.39 22.54
N GLN A 147 -50.01 -83.87 23.54
CA GLN A 147 -48.66 -83.39 23.87
C GLN A 147 -47.68 -83.63 22.72
N HIS A 148 -47.55 -84.88 22.25
CA HIS A 148 -46.71 -85.19 21.10
C HIS A 148 -47.07 -84.38 19.86
N ARG A 149 -48.37 -84.15 19.60
CA ARG A 149 -48.79 -83.32 18.47
C ARG A 149 -48.47 -81.84 18.66
N ALA A 150 -48.47 -81.33 19.88
CA ALA A 150 -48.00 -79.98 20.19
C ALA A 150 -46.48 -79.87 19.99
N ASP A 151 -45.71 -80.84 20.49
CA ASP A 151 -44.25 -80.91 20.32
C ASP A 151 -43.84 -80.98 18.84
N GLU A 152 -44.54 -81.80 18.03
CA GLU A 152 -44.36 -81.87 16.58
C GLU A 152 -44.59 -80.52 15.90
N LEU A 153 -45.66 -79.80 16.28
CA LEU A 153 -46.02 -78.50 15.71
C LEU A 153 -45.03 -77.40 16.11
N VAL A 154 -44.58 -77.39 17.37
CA VAL A 154 -43.52 -76.48 17.85
C VAL A 154 -42.22 -76.77 17.11
N ALA A 155 -41.76 -78.03 17.06
CA ALA A 155 -40.54 -78.40 16.36
C ALA A 155 -40.63 -78.16 14.84
N ALA A 156 -41.82 -78.23 14.22
CA ALA A 156 -42.03 -77.82 12.84
C ALA A 156 -41.86 -76.29 12.67
N ALA A 157 -42.56 -75.50 13.48
CA ALA A 157 -42.50 -74.04 13.45
C ALA A 157 -41.09 -73.49 13.77
N GLU A 158 -40.35 -74.11 14.69
CA GLU A 158 -38.96 -73.75 14.98
C GLU A 158 -38.03 -74.02 13.79
N ARG A 159 -38.19 -75.16 13.11
CA ARG A 159 -37.43 -75.48 11.89
C ARG A 159 -37.77 -74.51 10.76
N GLU A 160 -39.05 -74.23 10.52
CA GLU A 160 -39.49 -73.24 9.53
C GLU A 160 -38.94 -71.84 9.83
N ALA A 161 -39.06 -71.37 11.08
CA ALA A 161 -38.50 -70.09 11.51
C ALA A 161 -36.96 -70.05 11.41
N SER A 162 -36.26 -71.16 11.63
CA SER A 162 -34.81 -71.25 11.42
C SER A 162 -34.43 -71.17 9.94
N SER A 163 -35.22 -71.81 9.06
CA SER A 163 -35.03 -71.77 7.60
C SER A 163 -35.29 -70.38 7.06
N LEU A 164 -36.40 -69.74 7.45
CA LEU A 164 -36.75 -68.38 7.05
C LEU A 164 -35.70 -67.36 7.53
N ARG A 165 -35.13 -67.54 8.73
CA ARG A 165 -34.00 -66.72 9.22
C ARG A 165 -32.73 -66.93 8.39
N ALA A 166 -32.40 -68.18 8.03
CA ALA A 166 -31.23 -68.47 7.20
C ALA A 166 -31.38 -67.89 5.78
N GLU A 167 -32.57 -68.01 5.17
CA GLU A 167 -32.90 -67.40 3.89
C GLU A 167 -32.83 -65.87 3.96
N THR A 168 -33.48 -65.25 4.95
CA THR A 168 -33.46 -63.80 5.15
C THR A 168 -32.03 -63.28 5.35
N ASN A 169 -31.20 -63.97 6.14
CA ASN A 169 -29.80 -63.60 6.33
C ASN A 169 -29.00 -63.69 5.02
N THR A 170 -29.31 -64.67 4.16
CA THR A 170 -28.67 -64.83 2.84
C THR A 170 -29.10 -63.68 1.91
N GLN A 171 -30.41 -63.42 1.79
CA GLN A 171 -30.96 -62.30 1.01
C GLN A 171 -30.38 -60.94 1.47
N VAL A 172 -30.25 -60.72 2.78
CA VAL A 172 -29.63 -59.50 3.36
C VAL A 172 -28.13 -59.42 3.05
N SER A 173 -27.42 -60.55 3.01
CA SER A 173 -26.00 -60.61 2.63
C SER A 173 -25.82 -60.31 1.14
N ASP A 174 -26.65 -60.88 0.27
CA ASP A 174 -26.60 -60.67 -1.19
C ASP A 174 -27.01 -59.24 -1.56
N LEU A 175 -28.02 -58.68 -0.90
CA LEU A 175 -28.42 -57.28 -1.05
C LEU A 175 -27.29 -56.33 -0.63
N LYS A 176 -26.63 -56.57 0.52
CA LYS A 176 -25.46 -55.79 0.94
C LYS A 176 -24.32 -55.89 -0.08
N ALA A 177 -23.94 -57.11 -0.48
CA ALA A 177 -22.89 -57.33 -1.46
C ALA A 177 -23.21 -56.72 -2.85
N THR A 178 -24.50 -56.50 -3.16
CA THR A 178 -24.94 -55.77 -4.35
C THR A 178 -24.80 -54.25 -4.16
N VAL A 179 -25.34 -53.70 -3.07
CA VAL A 179 -25.23 -52.28 -2.72
C VAL A 179 -23.78 -51.83 -2.56
N ASP A 180 -22.91 -52.65 -1.96
CA ASP A 180 -21.48 -52.35 -1.80
C ASP A 180 -20.78 -52.24 -3.18
N ARG A 181 -21.10 -53.15 -4.12
CA ARG A 181 -20.58 -53.11 -5.50
C ARG A 181 -21.11 -51.91 -6.29
N GLU A 182 -22.41 -51.61 -6.16
CA GLU A 182 -23.02 -50.44 -6.81
C GLU A 182 -22.45 -49.14 -6.26
N THR A 183 -22.20 -49.06 -4.95
CA THR A 183 -21.60 -47.90 -4.28
C THR A 183 -20.16 -47.68 -4.73
N GLU A 184 -19.33 -48.73 -4.76
CA GLU A 184 -17.95 -48.61 -5.25
C GLU A 184 -17.87 -48.35 -6.77
N LEU A 185 -18.82 -48.85 -7.57
CA LEU A 185 -18.94 -48.52 -9.00
C LEU A 185 -19.32 -47.04 -9.21
N GLN A 186 -20.33 -46.55 -8.48
CA GLN A 186 -20.72 -45.13 -8.52
C GLN A 186 -19.59 -44.22 -8.04
N ARG A 187 -18.86 -44.62 -6.99
CA ARG A 187 -17.69 -43.91 -6.49
C ARG A 187 -16.56 -43.86 -7.51
N ALA A 188 -16.20 -44.99 -8.14
CA ALA A 188 -15.17 -45.04 -9.17
C ALA A 188 -15.54 -44.21 -10.40
N GLN A 189 -16.81 -44.21 -10.79
CA GLN A 189 -17.32 -43.36 -11.88
C GLN A 189 -17.27 -41.87 -11.51
N ALA A 190 -17.68 -41.50 -10.29
CA ALA A 190 -17.60 -40.11 -9.81
C ALA A 190 -16.15 -39.62 -9.67
N GLU A 191 -15.22 -40.47 -9.23
CA GLU A 191 -13.79 -40.15 -9.15
C GLU A 191 -13.18 -39.98 -10.56
N LYS A 192 -13.52 -40.87 -11.50
CA LYS A 192 -13.16 -40.72 -12.92
C LYS A 192 -13.65 -39.39 -13.48
N ASP A 193 -14.93 -39.07 -13.32
CA ASP A 193 -15.53 -37.87 -13.91
C ASP A 193 -15.01 -36.58 -13.25
N TYR A 194 -14.72 -36.62 -11.94
CA TYR A 194 -14.01 -35.53 -11.24
C TYR A 194 -12.60 -35.31 -11.80
N VAL A 195 -11.83 -36.39 -12.02
CA VAL A 195 -10.48 -36.29 -12.62
C VAL A 195 -10.56 -35.80 -14.06
N GLU A 196 -11.51 -36.28 -14.86
CA GLU A 196 -11.73 -35.84 -16.24
C GLU A 196 -12.10 -34.35 -16.31
N MET A 197 -13.00 -33.89 -15.43
CA MET A 197 -13.36 -32.48 -15.31
C MET A 197 -12.18 -31.62 -14.85
N ARG A 198 -11.37 -32.09 -13.89
CA ARG A 198 -10.17 -31.38 -13.42
C ARG A 198 -9.13 -31.23 -14.52
N VAL A 199 -8.89 -32.28 -15.30
CA VAL A 199 -7.94 -32.24 -16.44
C VAL A 199 -8.42 -31.29 -17.53
N LYS A 200 -9.73 -31.27 -17.86
CA LYS A 200 -10.30 -30.29 -18.80
C LYS A 200 -10.12 -28.85 -18.30
N ALA A 201 -10.47 -28.59 -17.04
CA ALA A 201 -10.31 -27.26 -16.44
C ALA A 201 -8.83 -26.80 -16.40
N GLU A 202 -7.89 -27.71 -16.17
CA GLU A 202 -6.45 -27.41 -16.20
C GLU A 202 -5.93 -27.15 -17.63
N GLN A 203 -6.45 -27.89 -18.62
CA GLN A 203 -6.18 -27.64 -20.04
C GLN A 203 -6.75 -26.28 -20.50
N GLU A 204 -8.01 -25.99 -20.18
CA GLU A 204 -8.67 -24.71 -20.48
C GLU A 204 -7.95 -23.53 -19.81
N ALA A 205 -7.58 -23.66 -18.54
CA ALA A 205 -6.82 -22.63 -17.82
C ALA A 205 -5.40 -22.44 -18.40
N SER A 206 -4.73 -23.52 -18.82
CA SER A 206 -3.44 -23.40 -19.49
C SER A 206 -3.56 -22.79 -20.89
N GLN A 207 -4.61 -23.10 -21.64
CA GLN A 207 -4.88 -22.49 -22.94
C GLN A 207 -5.17 -21.00 -22.78
N LEU A 208 -6.13 -20.62 -21.94
CA LEU A 208 -6.48 -19.21 -21.69
C LEU A 208 -5.28 -18.39 -21.20
N ARG A 209 -4.38 -18.99 -20.38
CA ARG A 209 -3.12 -18.34 -20.00
C ARG A 209 -2.20 -18.14 -21.20
N ASN A 210 -2.04 -19.15 -22.05
CA ASN A 210 -1.17 -19.06 -23.23
C ASN A 210 -1.71 -18.00 -24.22
N ASP A 211 -3.01 -18.04 -24.51
CA ASP A 211 -3.70 -17.10 -25.40
C ASP A 211 -3.56 -15.67 -24.87
N ALA A 212 -3.83 -15.43 -23.58
CA ALA A 212 -3.62 -14.13 -22.93
C ALA A 212 -2.16 -13.67 -22.93
N THR A 213 -1.18 -14.58 -22.85
CA THR A 213 0.24 -14.19 -23.02
C THR A 213 0.60 -13.84 -24.46
N ALA A 214 0.00 -14.48 -25.46
CA ALA A 214 0.20 -14.18 -26.86
C ALA A 214 -0.44 -12.83 -27.24
N GLU A 215 -1.68 -12.56 -26.80
CA GLU A 215 -2.34 -11.25 -26.94
C GLU A 215 -1.50 -10.14 -26.28
N ALA A 216 -1.01 -10.38 -25.06
CA ALA A 216 -0.16 -9.42 -24.34
C ALA A 216 1.26 -9.27 -24.96
N GLN A 217 1.71 -10.19 -25.81
CA GLN A 217 2.92 -10.02 -26.62
C GLN A 217 2.60 -9.21 -27.87
N ALA A 218 1.59 -9.60 -28.65
CA ALA A 218 1.16 -8.88 -29.86
C ALA A 218 0.82 -7.41 -29.58
N LEU A 219 0.12 -7.12 -28.47
CA LEU A 219 -0.20 -5.74 -28.06
C LEU A 219 1.05 -4.93 -27.66
N ARG A 220 2.09 -5.57 -27.10
CA ARG A 220 3.37 -4.90 -26.82
C ARG A 220 4.13 -4.62 -28.12
N GLU A 221 4.16 -5.57 -29.04
CA GLU A 221 4.84 -5.43 -30.33
C GLU A 221 4.18 -4.34 -31.20
N SER A 222 2.84 -4.28 -31.26
CA SER A 222 2.14 -3.19 -31.96
C SER A 222 2.39 -1.85 -31.28
N SER A 223 2.25 -1.75 -29.95
CA SER A 223 2.52 -0.52 -29.20
C SER A 223 3.96 -0.02 -29.36
N LEU A 224 4.94 -0.93 -29.40
CA LEU A 224 6.34 -0.60 -29.65
C LEU A 224 6.54 -0.13 -31.09
N SER A 225 5.92 -0.78 -32.08
CA SER A 225 5.99 -0.37 -33.49
C SER A 225 5.37 1.00 -33.74
N GLU A 226 4.26 1.32 -33.07
CA GLU A 226 3.62 2.64 -33.11
C GLU A 226 4.47 3.70 -32.40
N ALA A 227 5.08 3.35 -31.25
CA ALA A 227 6.01 4.23 -30.54
C ALA A 227 7.31 4.50 -31.34
N THR A 228 7.86 3.52 -32.06
CA THR A 228 9.01 3.76 -32.96
C THR A 228 8.63 4.62 -34.14
N LYS A 229 7.47 4.36 -34.78
CA LYS A 229 6.98 5.13 -35.92
C LYS A 229 6.71 6.60 -35.56
N THR A 230 5.96 6.86 -34.50
CA THR A 230 5.67 8.23 -34.03
C THR A 230 6.94 8.98 -33.60
N ARG A 231 7.91 8.29 -32.99
CA ARG A 231 9.24 8.84 -32.67
C ARG A 231 10.04 9.19 -33.93
N GLU A 232 9.94 8.38 -34.99
CA GLU A 232 10.63 8.63 -36.26
C GLU A 232 9.98 9.76 -37.05
N GLU A 233 8.64 9.82 -37.11
CA GLU A 233 7.89 10.95 -37.67
C GLU A 233 8.20 12.27 -36.94
N ALA A 234 8.25 12.23 -35.60
CA ALA A 234 8.65 13.39 -34.79
C ALA A 234 10.11 13.79 -35.01
N LYS A 235 11.02 12.82 -35.24
CA LYS A 235 12.43 13.09 -35.55
C LYS A 235 12.59 13.70 -36.94
N GLU A 236 11.90 13.19 -37.96
CA GLU A 236 11.92 13.75 -39.31
C GLU A 236 11.38 15.19 -39.32
N GLN A 237 10.26 15.44 -38.62
CA GLN A 237 9.70 16.79 -38.49
C GLN A 237 10.62 17.75 -37.69
N ALA A 238 11.37 17.25 -36.71
CA ALA A 238 12.39 18.03 -36.00
C ALA A 238 13.63 18.32 -36.89
N GLU A 239 14.10 17.34 -37.67
CA GLU A 239 15.22 17.53 -38.62
C GLU A 239 14.83 18.48 -39.76
N LYS A 240 13.59 18.41 -40.24
CA LYS A 240 13.02 19.35 -41.22
C LYS A 240 12.93 20.76 -40.67
N THR A 241 12.31 20.95 -39.50
CA THR A 241 12.21 22.30 -38.90
C THR A 241 13.58 22.91 -38.55
N LEU A 242 14.58 22.09 -38.22
CA LEU A 242 15.97 22.53 -38.09
C LEU A 242 16.62 22.91 -39.44
N ALA A 243 16.28 22.23 -40.54
CA ALA A 243 16.75 22.59 -41.88
C ALA A 243 16.07 23.88 -42.39
N ASP A 244 14.76 24.03 -42.17
CA ASP A 244 14.00 25.23 -42.49
C ASP A 244 14.55 26.44 -41.69
N ALA A 245 14.80 26.28 -40.40
CA ALA A 245 15.41 27.33 -39.56
C ALA A 245 16.85 27.68 -39.97
N ARG A 246 17.66 26.70 -40.39
CA ARG A 246 19.01 26.94 -40.92
C ARG A 246 18.99 27.72 -42.23
N THR A 247 18.15 27.32 -43.19
CA THR A 247 18.06 28.00 -44.49
C THR A 247 17.49 29.42 -44.35
N GLN A 248 16.54 29.65 -43.44
CA GLN A 248 16.11 31.00 -43.06
C GLN A 248 17.26 31.81 -42.43
N SER A 249 18.01 31.24 -41.48
CA SER A 249 19.16 31.92 -40.88
C SER A 249 20.26 32.22 -41.89
N GLU A 250 20.48 31.35 -42.88
CA GLU A 250 21.45 31.56 -43.96
C GLU A 250 20.97 32.66 -44.93
N SER A 251 19.67 32.75 -45.22
CA SER A 251 19.09 33.85 -45.99
C SER A 251 19.26 35.19 -45.27
N ILE A 252 18.89 35.27 -43.99
CA ILE A 252 19.04 36.48 -43.17
C ILE A 252 20.52 36.89 -43.07
N LEU A 253 21.45 35.93 -42.91
CA LEU A 253 22.89 36.22 -42.91
C LEU A 253 23.43 36.63 -44.30
N LYS A 254 22.81 36.19 -45.39
CA LYS A 254 23.13 36.63 -46.76
C LYS A 254 22.62 38.06 -46.99
N GLU A 255 21.35 38.32 -46.70
CA GLU A 255 20.70 39.63 -46.81
C GLU A 255 21.43 40.68 -45.96
N ALA A 256 21.80 40.34 -44.72
CA ALA A 256 22.59 41.21 -43.85
C ALA A 256 24.03 41.46 -44.36
N ARG A 257 24.64 40.50 -45.07
CA ARG A 257 25.94 40.71 -45.73
C ARG A 257 25.80 41.59 -46.97
N GLU A 258 24.81 41.34 -47.81
CA GLU A 258 24.53 42.13 -49.00
C GLU A 258 24.21 43.59 -48.60
N SER A 259 23.40 43.80 -47.57
CA SER A 259 23.15 45.15 -46.99
C SER A 259 24.41 45.77 -46.35
N ALA A 260 25.24 45.00 -45.66
CA ALA A 260 26.50 45.51 -45.13
C ALA A 260 27.49 45.89 -46.25
N ASP A 261 27.48 45.18 -47.38
CA ASP A 261 28.32 45.47 -48.54
C ASP A 261 27.77 46.61 -49.42
N THR A 262 26.45 46.82 -49.50
CA THR A 262 25.89 48.06 -50.09
C THR A 262 26.21 49.27 -49.21
N ILE A 263 26.02 49.20 -47.89
CA ILE A 263 26.38 50.28 -46.96
C ILE A 263 27.90 50.58 -47.04
N ARG A 264 28.75 49.55 -47.19
CA ARG A 264 30.19 49.76 -47.46
C ARG A 264 30.43 50.45 -48.79
N ALA A 265 29.74 50.06 -49.87
CA ALA A 265 29.88 50.69 -51.18
C ALA A 265 29.44 52.16 -51.15
N GLU A 266 28.31 52.46 -50.51
CA GLU A 266 27.80 53.82 -50.25
C GLU A 266 28.80 54.64 -49.44
N ILE A 267 29.38 54.08 -48.36
CA ILE A 267 30.44 54.76 -47.58
C ILE A 267 31.70 55.00 -48.41
N GLN A 268 32.12 54.08 -49.28
CA GLN A 268 33.25 54.30 -50.18
C GLN A 268 32.93 55.34 -51.26
N GLN A 269 31.71 55.37 -51.78
CA GLN A 269 31.25 56.39 -52.72
C GLN A 269 31.22 57.77 -52.06
N MET A 270 30.53 57.93 -50.93
CA MET A 270 30.50 59.19 -50.18
C MET A 270 31.90 59.66 -49.77
N ARG A 271 32.82 58.73 -49.49
CA ARG A 271 34.24 59.07 -49.26
C ARG A 271 34.97 59.51 -50.52
N GLN A 272 34.74 58.88 -51.67
CA GLN A 272 35.31 59.31 -52.94
C GLN A 272 34.76 60.69 -53.36
N GLU A 273 33.45 60.90 -53.20
CA GLU A 273 32.78 62.17 -53.43
C GLU A 273 33.38 63.25 -52.52
N ALA A 274 33.44 63.03 -51.20
CA ALA A 274 34.09 63.95 -50.26
C ALA A 274 35.59 64.16 -50.54
N GLU A 275 36.33 63.14 -50.96
CA GLU A 275 37.74 63.28 -51.37
C GLU A 275 37.88 64.11 -52.67
N THR A 276 36.92 64.01 -53.60
CA THR A 276 36.86 64.88 -54.79
C THR A 276 36.40 66.30 -54.48
N GLU A 277 35.46 66.50 -53.55
CA GLU A 277 35.07 67.83 -53.06
C GLU A 277 36.23 68.50 -52.33
N ILE A 278 36.94 67.78 -51.46
CA ILE A 278 38.16 68.28 -50.79
C ILE A 278 39.25 68.58 -51.83
N ALA A 279 39.39 67.77 -52.88
CA ALA A 279 40.34 68.04 -53.96
C ALA A 279 39.94 69.29 -54.79
N ALA A 280 38.65 69.46 -55.10
CA ALA A 280 38.11 70.61 -55.81
C ALA A 280 38.21 71.89 -54.97
N ALA A 281 37.86 71.84 -53.68
CA ALA A 281 38.04 72.95 -52.75
C ALA A 281 39.52 73.32 -52.58
N ARG A 282 40.44 72.34 -52.53
CA ARG A 282 41.88 72.60 -52.54
C ARG A 282 42.39 73.15 -53.87
N ALA A 283 41.79 72.78 -55.00
CA ALA A 283 42.12 73.35 -56.31
C ALA A 283 41.64 74.80 -56.40
N ALA A 284 40.39 75.08 -56.02
CA ALA A 284 39.82 76.42 -55.96
C ALA A 284 40.56 77.33 -54.95
N ALA A 285 40.97 76.81 -53.79
CA ALA A 285 41.80 77.53 -52.84
C ALA A 285 43.17 77.88 -53.44
N ARG A 286 43.84 76.92 -54.10
CA ARG A 286 45.10 77.18 -54.82
C ARG A 286 44.95 78.16 -55.98
N GLU A 287 43.80 78.16 -56.65
CA GLU A 287 43.50 79.12 -57.72
C GLU A 287 43.24 80.51 -57.14
N ALA A 288 42.52 80.63 -56.02
CA ALA A 288 42.34 81.88 -55.29
C ALA A 288 43.67 82.42 -54.72
N ASP A 289 44.50 81.57 -54.12
CA ASP A 289 45.86 81.91 -53.67
C ASP A 289 46.73 82.36 -54.86
N ALA A 290 46.64 81.68 -56.01
CA ALA A 290 47.36 82.07 -57.22
C ALA A 290 46.88 83.41 -57.78
N GLN A 291 45.56 83.66 -57.83
CA GLN A 291 44.98 84.93 -58.24
C GLN A 291 45.36 86.06 -57.27
N ALA A 292 45.36 85.81 -55.96
CA ALA A 292 45.82 86.77 -54.94
C ALA A 292 47.33 87.05 -55.06
N HIS A 293 48.16 86.05 -55.38
CA HIS A 293 49.58 86.24 -55.67
C HIS A 293 49.81 86.97 -57.00
N GLU A 294 49.00 86.73 -58.03
CA GLU A 294 49.06 87.44 -59.32
C GLU A 294 48.66 88.91 -59.16
N GLN A 295 47.59 89.18 -58.39
CA GLN A 295 47.18 90.54 -58.01
C GLN A 295 48.26 91.24 -57.16
N SER A 296 48.76 90.59 -56.11
CA SER A 296 49.82 91.14 -55.26
C SER A 296 51.12 91.41 -56.04
N ARG A 297 51.46 90.56 -57.01
CA ARG A 297 52.56 90.84 -57.98
C ARG A 297 52.25 92.03 -58.88
N SER A 298 51.02 92.14 -59.38
CA SER A 298 50.59 93.27 -60.21
C SER A 298 50.72 94.59 -59.43
N GLU A 299 50.15 94.65 -58.22
CA GLU A 299 50.23 95.77 -57.29
C GLU A 299 51.68 96.11 -56.92
N THR A 300 52.50 95.11 -56.59
CA THR A 300 53.93 95.29 -56.32
C THR A 300 54.69 95.81 -57.55
N SER A 301 54.35 95.33 -58.75
CA SER A 301 54.97 95.80 -60.00
C SER A 301 54.58 97.24 -60.33
N ALA A 302 53.33 97.64 -60.05
CA ALA A 302 52.85 99.00 -60.17
C ALA A 302 53.54 99.92 -59.14
N MET A 303 53.71 99.46 -57.89
CA MET A 303 54.46 100.18 -56.87
C MET A 303 55.94 100.36 -57.25
N VAL A 304 56.60 99.34 -57.80
CA VAL A 304 57.97 99.43 -58.31
C VAL A 304 58.08 100.34 -59.54
N ALA A 305 57.06 100.37 -60.41
CA ALA A 305 56.99 101.31 -61.53
C ALA A 305 56.82 102.76 -61.05
N ALA A 306 55.94 103.00 -60.07
CA ALA A 306 55.76 104.31 -59.45
C ALA A 306 57.02 104.80 -58.73
N ALA A 307 57.70 103.93 -57.97
CA ALA A 307 58.98 104.25 -57.34
C ALA A 307 60.06 104.63 -58.36
N LYS A 308 60.13 103.94 -59.51
CA LYS A 308 61.05 104.31 -60.61
C LYS A 308 60.71 105.65 -61.24
N ALA A 309 59.43 106.01 -61.34
CA ALA A 309 59.03 107.34 -61.81
C ALA A 309 59.44 108.44 -60.82
N GLN A 310 59.28 108.21 -59.51
CA GLN A 310 59.73 109.15 -58.46
C GLN A 310 61.25 109.36 -58.47
N VAL A 311 62.05 108.30 -58.72
CA VAL A 311 63.51 108.45 -58.88
C VAL A 311 63.86 109.31 -60.10
N ALA A 312 63.18 109.14 -61.23
CA ALA A 312 63.45 109.92 -62.44
C ALA A 312 63.14 111.42 -62.29
N ASP A 313 62.08 111.80 -61.57
CA ASP A 313 61.82 113.22 -61.23
C ASP A 313 62.81 113.76 -60.19
N ALA A 314 63.30 112.93 -59.26
CA ALA A 314 64.34 113.33 -58.31
C ALA A 314 65.70 113.62 -58.98
N GLU A 315 66.12 112.78 -59.94
CA GLU A 315 67.33 113.01 -60.76
C GLU A 315 67.26 114.35 -61.51
N LYS A 316 66.08 114.72 -62.00
CA LYS A 316 65.83 115.98 -62.71
C LYS A 316 65.99 117.21 -61.80
N HIS A 317 65.47 117.18 -60.57
CA HIS A 317 65.68 118.26 -59.60
C HIS A 317 67.12 118.34 -59.06
N LEU A 318 67.86 117.23 -59.04
CA LEU A 318 69.30 117.24 -58.72
C LEU A 318 70.12 118.02 -59.78
N GLY A 319 69.76 117.91 -61.07
CA GLY A 319 70.38 118.69 -62.14
C GLY A 319 70.17 120.21 -62.02
N GLU A 320 68.96 120.64 -61.64
CA GLU A 320 68.61 122.06 -61.49
C GLU A 320 69.24 122.74 -60.26
N THR A 321 69.57 121.97 -59.22
CA THR A 321 70.20 122.49 -58.00
C THR A 321 71.71 122.69 -58.14
N LEU A 322 72.40 121.84 -58.91
CA LEU A 322 73.84 121.99 -59.16
C LEU A 322 74.19 123.30 -59.91
N GLN A 323 73.41 123.71 -60.91
CA GLN A 323 73.61 125.02 -61.60
C GLN A 323 73.37 126.25 -60.70
N ARG A 324 72.74 126.07 -59.53
CA ARG A 324 72.60 127.15 -58.53
C ARG A 324 73.78 127.20 -57.56
N ALA A 325 74.43 126.06 -57.30
CA ALA A 325 75.62 125.98 -56.45
C ALA A 325 76.85 126.65 -57.08
N GLU A 326 77.10 126.44 -58.39
CA GLU A 326 78.26 127.03 -59.08
C GLU A 326 78.30 128.57 -59.03
N ARG A 327 77.12 129.23 -59.04
CA ARG A 327 77.06 130.70 -58.94
C ARG A 327 77.34 131.21 -57.52
N LEU A 328 76.90 130.48 -56.51
CA LEU A 328 77.09 130.84 -55.10
C LEU A 328 78.57 130.74 -54.67
N LEU A 329 79.32 129.83 -55.29
CA LEU A 329 80.77 129.67 -55.11
C LEU A 329 81.56 130.92 -55.55
N THR A 330 81.22 131.53 -56.69
CA THR A 330 81.92 132.74 -57.17
C THR A 330 81.68 133.99 -56.31
N ASP A 331 80.50 134.12 -55.69
CA ASP A 331 80.19 135.28 -54.84
C ASP A 331 80.80 135.18 -53.43
N THR A 332 81.24 133.99 -53.00
CA THR A 332 81.84 133.78 -51.66
C THR A 332 83.36 133.99 -51.61
N ASP A 333 84.14 133.54 -52.62
CA ASP A 333 85.61 133.79 -52.66
C ASP A 333 85.98 135.30 -52.66
N ALA A 334 85.06 136.15 -53.11
CA ALA A 334 85.21 137.60 -53.08
C ALA A 334 85.10 138.23 -51.67
N VAL A 335 84.44 137.55 -50.72
CA VAL A 335 84.28 138.02 -49.34
C VAL A 335 85.49 137.64 -48.48
N VAL A 336 85.97 136.39 -48.63
CA VAL A 336 87.15 135.81 -47.95
C VAL A 336 88.35 136.76 -47.95
N ARG A 337 88.63 137.38 -49.09
CA ARG A 337 89.79 138.30 -49.23
C ARG A 337 89.60 139.64 -48.56
N ARG A 338 88.36 140.15 -48.46
CA ARG A 338 88.08 141.44 -47.82
C ARG A 338 88.33 141.38 -46.33
N ARG A 339 87.87 140.32 -45.69
CA ARG A 339 88.06 140.11 -44.25
C ARG A 339 89.54 139.94 -43.89
N GLN A 340 90.37 139.45 -44.83
CA GLN A 340 91.77 139.09 -44.57
C GLN A 340 92.76 140.27 -44.54
N GLU A 341 92.29 141.49 -44.82
CA GLU A 341 93.09 142.72 -44.70
C GLU A 341 92.77 143.54 -43.43
N ASP A 342 91.48 143.69 -43.09
CA ASP A 342 91.08 144.46 -41.91
C ASP A 342 91.40 143.72 -40.59
N ALA A 343 91.31 142.38 -40.61
CA ALA A 343 91.91 141.48 -39.60
C ALA A 343 93.33 141.90 -39.16
N ARG A 344 94.16 142.24 -40.14
CA ARG A 344 95.62 142.30 -39.98
C ARG A 344 96.08 143.62 -39.37
N ARG A 345 95.49 144.73 -39.81
CA ARG A 345 95.78 146.08 -39.29
C ARG A 345 95.32 146.25 -37.84
N ALA A 346 94.20 145.64 -37.47
CA ALA A 346 93.65 145.73 -36.13
C ALA A 346 94.60 145.09 -35.08
N ALA A 347 95.24 143.97 -35.43
CA ALA A 347 96.23 143.31 -34.59
C ALA A 347 97.51 144.17 -34.41
N GLU A 348 97.98 144.83 -35.48
CA GLU A 348 99.12 145.75 -35.42
C GLU A 348 98.82 146.96 -34.50
N ALA A 349 97.62 147.53 -34.59
CA ALA A 349 97.19 148.67 -33.78
C ALA A 349 97.15 148.36 -32.26
N THR A 350 96.95 147.09 -31.88
CA THR A 350 96.82 146.67 -30.48
C THR A 350 98.13 146.17 -29.87
N ILE A 351 99.08 145.70 -30.69
CA ILE A 351 100.49 145.55 -30.28
C ILE A 351 101.12 146.93 -30.01
N ALA A 352 100.87 147.92 -30.87
CA ALA A 352 101.39 149.28 -30.67
C ALA A 352 100.86 149.95 -29.39
N ALA A 353 99.60 149.72 -29.02
CA ALA A 353 99.04 150.16 -27.74
C ALA A 353 99.73 149.50 -26.53
N ALA A 354 100.17 148.24 -26.68
CA ALA A 354 100.78 147.47 -25.61
C ALA A 354 102.23 147.91 -25.29
N GLU A 355 103.00 148.30 -26.30
CA GLU A 355 104.37 148.81 -26.08
C GLU A 355 104.35 150.17 -25.36
N GLY A 356 103.33 151.00 -25.60
CA GLY A 356 103.14 152.30 -24.95
C GLY A 356 102.89 152.24 -23.44
N GLU A 357 102.08 151.29 -22.96
CA GLU A 357 101.91 151.07 -21.51
C GLU A 357 103.20 150.50 -20.87
N ALA A 358 103.90 149.61 -21.59
CA ALA A 358 105.15 149.01 -21.10
C ALA A 358 106.27 150.04 -20.88
N GLU A 359 106.38 151.09 -21.70
CA GLU A 359 107.37 152.14 -21.48
C GLU A 359 107.01 153.10 -20.33
N GLN A 360 105.72 153.41 -20.12
CA GLN A 360 105.31 154.21 -18.95
C GLN A 360 105.65 153.50 -17.62
N VAL A 361 105.43 152.19 -17.55
CA VAL A 361 105.83 151.37 -16.38
C VAL A 361 107.35 151.33 -16.19
N ARG A 362 108.13 151.23 -17.28
CA ARG A 362 109.60 151.24 -17.23
C ARG A 362 110.14 152.56 -16.69
N GLU A 363 109.66 153.70 -17.18
CA GLU A 363 110.23 154.99 -16.80
C GLU A 363 109.78 155.44 -15.40
N ALA A 364 108.59 155.02 -14.94
CA ALA A 364 108.20 155.12 -13.53
C ALA A 364 109.19 154.37 -12.61
N ALA A 365 109.45 153.09 -12.89
CA ALA A 365 110.41 152.27 -12.13
C ALA A 365 111.85 152.83 -12.19
N ARG A 366 112.21 153.55 -13.25
CA ARG A 366 113.55 154.14 -13.44
C ARG A 366 113.77 155.40 -12.61
N ILE A 367 112.74 156.21 -12.43
CA ILE A 367 112.74 157.37 -11.53
C ILE A 367 112.86 156.90 -10.08
N GLU A 368 112.13 155.86 -9.71
CA GLU A 368 112.19 155.22 -8.38
C GLU A 368 113.59 154.64 -8.10
N ALA A 369 114.12 153.82 -9.02
CA ALA A 369 115.44 153.18 -8.88
C ALA A 369 116.65 154.12 -8.92
N GLN A 370 116.50 155.42 -9.24
CA GLN A 370 117.58 156.42 -9.11
C GLN A 370 117.34 157.50 -8.07
N ALA A 371 116.14 157.60 -7.49
CA ALA A 371 115.98 158.19 -6.15
C ALA A 371 116.82 157.42 -5.11
N GLU A 372 116.86 156.09 -5.20
CA GLU A 372 117.76 155.24 -4.40
C GLU A 372 119.24 155.51 -4.69
N ARG A 373 119.62 155.69 -5.96
CA ARG A 373 121.03 155.94 -6.33
C ARG A 373 121.52 157.31 -5.84
N ALA A 374 120.64 158.31 -5.80
CA ALA A 374 120.91 159.59 -5.14
C ALA A 374 121.02 159.48 -3.61
N ALA A 375 120.36 158.49 -2.98
CA ALA A 375 120.60 158.17 -1.57
C ALA A 375 121.96 157.47 -1.35
N ALA A 376 122.38 156.60 -2.27
CA ALA A 376 123.68 155.93 -2.23
C ALA A 376 124.85 156.93 -2.37
N GLN A 377 124.73 157.96 -3.22
CA GLN A 377 125.72 159.05 -3.30
C GLN A 377 125.93 159.72 -1.92
N ARG A 378 124.84 159.99 -1.18
CA ARG A 378 124.87 160.55 0.18
C ARG A 378 125.38 159.58 1.26
N THR A 379 125.68 158.32 0.93
CA THR A 379 126.37 157.37 1.82
C THR A 379 127.85 157.21 1.46
N VAL A 380 128.23 157.35 0.19
CA VAL A 380 129.66 157.40 -0.21
C VAL A 380 130.30 158.72 0.24
N GLU A 381 129.58 159.85 0.11
CA GLU A 381 129.97 161.12 0.74
C GLU A 381 129.94 161.08 2.28
N ARG A 382 129.40 160.00 2.87
CA ARG A 382 129.39 159.70 4.31
C ARG A 382 130.35 158.57 4.72
N LEU A 383 131.12 158.07 3.76
CA LEU A 383 132.38 157.35 3.93
C LEU A 383 133.52 158.23 3.37
N GLU A 384 133.39 159.55 3.50
CA GLU A 384 134.01 160.33 4.60
C GLU A 384 135.55 160.32 4.53
N ARG A 385 136.19 161.49 4.61
CA ARG A 385 136.46 162.22 5.88
C ARG A 385 137.09 161.35 6.98
N GLN A 386 136.65 160.10 7.15
CA GLN A 386 137.30 159.03 7.93
C GLN A 386 138.59 158.50 7.27
N ARG A 387 138.82 158.73 5.97
CA ARG A 387 140.18 158.60 5.35
C ARG A 387 140.85 159.92 5.01
N GLU A 388 140.25 161.03 5.42
CA GLU A 388 140.86 162.37 5.47
C GLU A 388 141.50 162.60 6.84
N SER A 389 141.02 161.90 7.88
CA SER A 389 141.52 161.85 9.26
C SER A 389 142.58 160.78 9.56
N ILE A 390 143.04 160.05 8.53
CA ILE A 390 144.36 159.40 8.47
C ILE A 390 144.96 159.85 7.12
N ALA A 391 145.32 161.12 6.90
CA ALA A 391 145.95 162.14 7.76
C ALA A 391 147.39 161.84 8.19
N ALA A 392 148.17 162.92 8.23
CA ALA A 392 149.26 163.17 9.17
C ALA A 392 150.44 162.17 9.25
N TYR A 393 150.58 161.30 8.25
CA TYR A 393 151.88 160.78 7.78
C TYR A 393 151.72 160.58 6.25
N LEU A 394 151.88 161.61 5.39
CA LEU A 394 152.96 162.61 5.34
C LEU A 394 154.33 161.90 5.38
N GLU A 395 155.37 162.32 4.68
CA GLU A 395 155.88 163.69 4.52
C GLU A 395 156.15 164.42 5.85
N GLU A 396 156.01 163.74 6.99
CA GLU A 396 156.96 163.91 8.11
C GLU A 396 157.99 162.78 8.06
N MET A 397 158.56 162.69 6.86
CA MET A 397 159.91 162.27 6.56
C MET A 397 160.20 160.76 6.38
N ARG A 398 160.48 160.43 5.10
CA ARG A 398 161.85 160.02 4.72
C ARG A 398 162.24 158.56 5.06
N GLY A 399 161.34 157.59 4.81
CA GLY A 399 161.66 156.16 4.96
C GLY A 399 160.83 155.17 4.14
N LEU A 400 161.51 154.44 3.23
CA LEU A 400 161.67 152.98 3.25
C LEU A 400 160.43 152.01 3.36
N LEU A 401 160.03 151.40 2.23
CA LEU A 401 159.39 150.03 2.05
C LEU A 401 157.96 149.70 2.63
N GLY A 402 157.19 148.79 1.95
CA GLY A 402 156.42 147.69 2.64
C GLY A 402 154.90 147.39 2.41
N SER A 403 154.56 146.36 1.60
CA SER A 403 153.70 145.12 1.81
C SER A 403 152.32 144.97 2.59
N GLU A 404 151.34 144.30 1.93
CA GLU A 404 150.54 143.04 2.27
C GLU A 404 149.25 142.85 3.20
N THR A 405 148.23 142.12 2.66
CA THR A 405 147.31 141.02 3.21
C THR A 405 145.95 141.14 4.02
N ALA A 406 144.97 140.22 3.70
CA ALA A 406 144.02 139.39 4.56
C ALA A 406 142.45 139.62 4.81
N THR A 407 141.62 138.63 4.39
CA THR A 407 140.38 137.91 4.93
C THR A 407 139.13 138.50 5.71
N GLY A 408 137.88 138.05 5.38
CA GLY A 408 136.88 137.51 6.38
C GLY A 408 135.33 137.82 6.37
N LEU A 409 134.47 136.77 6.21
CA LEU A 409 133.05 136.55 6.67
C LEU A 409 131.82 137.35 6.12
N GLU A 410 130.60 136.79 6.28
CA GLU A 410 129.36 136.96 5.45
C GLU A 410 128.06 137.21 6.31
N GLY A 411 126.82 137.42 5.85
CA GLY A 411 126.13 137.38 4.52
C GLY A 411 124.58 137.58 4.63
N LEU A 412 123.76 136.92 3.77
CA LEU A 412 122.25 136.76 3.81
C LEU A 412 121.37 137.97 3.32
N THR A 413 120.13 137.86 2.76
CA THR A 413 119.36 136.72 2.14
C THR A 413 118.32 137.05 1.00
N PRO A 414 117.12 137.68 1.19
CA PRO A 414 115.88 137.23 0.49
C PRO A 414 114.87 138.28 -0.11
N MET A 415 113.78 137.76 -0.75
CA MET A 415 112.45 138.37 -1.08
C MET A 415 112.29 139.38 -2.27
N GLN A 416 111.14 139.52 -2.98
CA GLN A 416 109.93 138.67 -3.17
C GLN A 416 109.22 138.82 -4.58
N GLN A 417 107.93 139.23 -4.69
CA GLN A 417 106.95 138.88 -5.77
C GLN A 417 105.73 139.87 -5.82
N LEU A 418 104.79 139.97 -6.79
CA LEU A 418 104.63 139.60 -8.24
C LEU A 418 103.32 140.24 -8.85
N PRO A 419 103.32 140.82 -10.07
CA PRO A 419 102.11 141.23 -10.84
C PRO A 419 102.07 140.76 -12.34
N ALA A 420 101.04 141.13 -13.12
CA ALA A 420 100.87 140.85 -14.57
C ALA A 420 100.04 141.95 -15.31
N VAL A 421 100.05 142.01 -16.66
CA VAL A 421 99.49 143.12 -17.49
C VAL A 421 99.29 142.77 -19.00
N LEU A 422 98.63 143.67 -19.77
CA LEU A 422 98.62 143.91 -21.24
C LEU A 422 97.59 143.26 -22.24
N ALA A 423 97.17 144.10 -23.21
CA ALA A 423 96.80 143.84 -24.62
C ALA A 423 95.43 143.22 -25.04
N GLN A 424 95.18 143.23 -26.36
CA GLN A 424 93.96 142.89 -27.16
C GLN A 424 94.43 142.57 -28.62
N ALA A 425 93.64 142.14 -29.64
CA ALA A 425 92.36 141.39 -29.70
C ALA A 425 92.41 140.28 -30.80
N THR A 426 91.90 140.28 -32.06
CA THR A 426 91.10 141.18 -32.96
C THR A 426 90.35 140.34 -34.05
N GLU A 427 89.84 140.96 -35.13
CA GLU A 427 89.26 140.36 -36.36
C GLU A 427 90.30 139.52 -37.19
N GLU A 428 90.02 138.65 -38.19
CA GLU A 428 88.80 138.22 -38.96
C GLU A 428 89.04 136.88 -39.75
N VAL A 429 88.12 136.47 -40.67
CA VAL A 429 88.18 135.42 -41.76
C VAL A 429 87.92 133.92 -41.41
N GLU A 430 87.53 132.98 -42.31
CA GLU A 430 86.37 132.76 -43.25
C GLU A 430 86.46 131.33 -43.91
N SER A 431 85.51 130.90 -44.79
CA SER A 431 85.31 129.57 -45.47
C SER A 431 84.52 128.51 -44.63
N GLU A 432 83.85 127.42 -45.10
CA GLU A 432 83.32 126.84 -46.38
C GLU A 432 82.46 125.56 -46.00
N GLN A 433 81.68 124.76 -46.78
CA GLN A 433 81.11 124.68 -48.17
C GLN A 433 79.82 123.75 -48.12
N PRO A 434 78.88 123.69 -49.10
CA PRO A 434 77.55 123.01 -48.94
C PRO A 434 77.11 121.91 -49.98
N ALA A 435 76.09 121.06 -49.65
CA ALA A 435 75.23 120.25 -50.57
C ALA A 435 73.95 119.60 -49.88
N PRO A 436 72.89 119.09 -50.59
CA PRO A 436 71.53 118.66 -50.08
C PRO A 436 71.30 117.08 -49.99
N VAL A 437 70.13 116.39 -49.87
CA VAL A 437 68.68 116.55 -50.27
C VAL A 437 67.63 115.79 -49.34
N GLU A 438 66.55 115.15 -49.86
CA GLU A 438 65.25 114.67 -49.21
C GLU A 438 64.81 113.23 -49.71
N PRO A 439 63.55 112.61 -49.65
CA PRO A 439 62.18 112.98 -49.19
C PRO A 439 61.34 111.81 -48.44
N PRO A 440 60.01 111.42 -48.62
CA PRO A 440 59.09 111.09 -47.48
C PRO A 440 58.00 109.91 -47.56
N VAL A 441 57.10 109.80 -46.52
CA VAL A 441 55.69 109.22 -46.34
C VAL A 441 55.27 107.70 -46.28
N SER A 442 54.35 107.33 -45.32
CA SER A 442 53.51 106.07 -45.23
C SER A 442 52.39 106.05 -44.10
N PRO A 443 51.28 105.23 -44.19
CA PRO A 443 50.17 105.03 -43.18
C PRO A 443 49.99 103.54 -42.66
N VAL A 444 49.13 102.98 -41.73
CA VAL A 444 47.93 103.23 -40.81
C VAL A 444 46.46 103.26 -41.36
N THR A 445 45.31 102.80 -40.76
CA THR A 445 44.83 102.27 -39.41
C THR A 445 43.50 101.40 -39.51
N PRO A 446 43.10 100.52 -38.52
CA PRO A 446 41.80 99.75 -38.45
C PRO A 446 40.95 99.88 -37.12
N ASP A 447 39.78 99.20 -36.96
CA ASP A 447 38.96 99.10 -35.68
C ASP A 447 37.91 97.92 -35.55
N GLU A 448 37.56 97.54 -34.29
CA GLU A 448 36.33 96.92 -33.64
C GLU A 448 35.44 95.77 -34.27
N GLU A 449 34.52 95.01 -33.60
CA GLU A 449 34.41 94.30 -32.27
C GLU A 449 33.16 93.32 -32.25
N SER A 450 32.69 92.79 -31.08
CA SER A 450 31.52 91.87 -30.81
C SER A 450 31.70 90.35 -31.12
N ALA A 451 31.38 89.31 -30.31
CA ALA A 451 30.37 88.99 -29.25
C ALA A 451 28.98 88.51 -29.77
N ALA A 452 28.19 87.59 -29.16
CA ALA A 452 28.37 86.51 -28.14
C ALA A 452 27.06 85.66 -27.98
N THR A 453 27.09 84.50 -27.26
CA THR A 453 25.92 83.76 -26.64
C THR A 453 24.82 83.19 -27.58
N ASP A 454 23.87 82.29 -27.24
CA ASP A 454 23.57 81.42 -26.06
C ASP A 454 22.68 80.19 -26.43
N LEU A 455 22.36 79.32 -25.44
CA LEU A 455 21.24 78.33 -25.28
C LEU A 455 20.39 77.83 -26.50
N PHE A 456 19.94 76.57 -26.60
CA PHE A 456 18.99 75.88 -25.69
C PHE A 456 18.98 74.33 -25.88
N THR A 457 18.06 73.60 -25.22
CA THR A 457 17.99 72.12 -25.12
C THR A 457 16.91 71.43 -25.99
N SER A 458 16.95 70.08 -26.00
CA SER A 458 15.82 69.11 -26.09
C SER A 458 15.73 68.28 -27.38
N GLU A 459 15.60 66.95 -27.18
CA GLU A 459 15.22 65.89 -28.16
C GLU A 459 16.20 65.69 -29.35
N GLU A 460 16.48 64.47 -29.84
CA GLU A 460 15.77 63.18 -29.76
C GLU A 460 16.77 61.98 -29.63
N GLN A 461 16.28 60.86 -29.08
CA GLN A 461 16.86 59.49 -29.04
C GLN A 461 18.13 59.23 -28.18
#